data_AF-A0A8X6JKN4-F1
#
_entry.id   AF-A0A8X6JKN4-F1
#
_cell.length_a   1.000
_cell.length_b   1.000
_cell.length_c   1.000
_cell.angle_alpha   90.00
_cell.angle_beta   90.00
_cell.angle_gamma   90.00
#
_symmetry.space_group_name_H-M   'P 1'
#
loop_
_entity.id
_entity.type
_entity.pdbx_description
1 polymer ?
#
loop_
_entity_poly.entity_id
_entity_poly.type
_entity_poly.pdbx_seq_one_letter_code
_entity_poly.pdbx_strand_id
1 'polypeptide(L)' 'MSENYLDQSCKAKEYLSRLPKVSIVIPFHNEHWTTLLRTVTSVVGRSPPELIQEIILVDDYSTKGR' A
#
# COMPACT_ATOMS: atom_id res chain seq x y z
N MET A 1 -21.89 8.35 -8.95
CA MET A 1 -22.30 7.01 -8.47
C MET A 1 -21.11 6.43 -7.70
N SER A 2 -21.04 6.66 -6.39
CA SER A 2 -19.96 6.14 -5.53
C SER A 2 -20.58 5.15 -4.54
N GLU A 3 -20.73 3.90 -4.95
CA GLU A 3 -21.09 2.83 -4.03
C GLU A 3 -19.83 2.42 -3.28
N ASN A 4 -19.76 2.75 -1.99
CA ASN A 4 -18.79 2.11 -1.11
C ASN A 4 -19.21 0.65 -0.92
N TYR A 5 -18.54 -0.29 -1.60
CA TYR A 5 -18.76 -1.74 -1.51
C TYR A 5 -18.33 -2.37 -0.18
N LEU A 6 -17.93 -1.55 0.80
CA LEU A 6 -17.53 -2.04 2.12
C LEU A 6 -18.79 -2.43 2.91
N ASP A 7 -18.84 -3.68 3.38
CA ASP A 7 -19.82 -4.11 4.37
C ASP A 7 -19.84 -3.11 5.54
N GLN A 8 -21.03 -2.61 5.88
CA GLN A 8 -21.22 -1.64 6.95
C GLN A 8 -20.69 -2.18 8.29
N SER A 9 -20.69 -3.50 8.47
CA SER A 9 -20.14 -4.16 9.67
C SER A 9 -18.63 -3.91 9.85
N CYS A 10 -17.88 -3.69 8.77
CA CYS A 10 -16.44 -3.42 8.84
C CYS A 10 -16.11 -2.09 9.53
N LYS A 11 -17.04 -1.11 9.53
CA LYS A 11 -16.84 0.18 10.21
C LYS A 11 -16.88 0.08 11.73
N ALA A 12 -17.53 -0.96 12.26
CA ALA A 12 -17.68 -1.21 13.69
C ALA A 12 -16.61 -2.18 14.24
N LYS A 13 -15.66 -2.64 13.42
CA LYS A 13 -14.58 -3.51 13.87
C LYS A 13 -13.60 -2.75 14.74
N GLU A 14 -13.38 -3.27 15.95
CA GLU A 14 -12.33 -2.80 16.85
C GLU A 14 -11.03 -3.57 16.60
N TYR A 15 -9.91 -2.86 16.71
CA TYR A 15 -8.56 -3.41 16.57
C TYR A 15 -7.80 -3.23 17.88
N LEU A 16 -6.69 -3.96 18.04
CA LEU A 16 -5.81 -3.78 19.19
C LEU A 16 -5.30 -2.35 19.25
N SER A 17 -5.17 -1.82 20.47
CA SER A 17 -4.68 -0.45 20.70
C SER A 17 -3.23 -0.24 20.24
N ARG A 18 -2.45 -1.32 20.10
CA ARG A 18 -1.09 -1.30 19.57
C ARG A 18 -0.94 -2.40 18.55
N LEU A 19 -0.94 -2.01 17.29
CA LEU A 19 -0.59 -2.89 16.19
C LEU A 19 0.93 -2.83 15.95
N PRO A 20 1.56 -3.93 15.51
CA PRO A 20 2.96 -3.92 15.15
C PRO A 20 3.20 -3.07 13.91
N LYS A 21 4.38 -2.44 13.83
CA LYS A 21 4.83 -1.82 12.59
C LYS A 21 5.11 -2.90 11.53
N VAL A 22 4.92 -2.55 10.26
CA VAL A 22 5.14 -3.45 9.13
C VAL A 22 6.06 -2.82 8.09
N SER A 23 6.91 -3.65 7.49
CA SER A 23 7.67 -3.29 6.28
C SER A 23 6.89 -3.77 5.05
N ILE A 24 6.71 -2.89 4.07
CA ILE A 24 5.89 -3.15 2.90
C ILE A 24 6.82 -3.38 1.70
N VAL A 25 6.82 -4.61 1.16
CA VAL A 25 7.67 -4.98 0.02
C VAL A 25 6.83 -4.97 -1.26
N ILE A 26 7.24 -4.19 -2.25
CA ILE A 26 6.57 -4.05 -3.54
C ILE A 26 7.54 -4.47 -4.65
N PRO A 27 7.52 -5.74 -5.08
CA PRO A 27 8.24 -6.15 -6.28
C PRO A 27 7.58 -5.55 -7.52
N PHE A 28 8.39 -5.09 -8.47
CA PHE A 28 7.92 -4.59 -9.75
C PHE A 28 8.83 -5.08 -10.89
N HIS A 29 8.22 -5.38 -12.04
CA HIS A 29 8.91 -5.72 -13.27
C HIS A 29 8.26 -4.95 -14.42
N ASN A 30 8.99 -4.03 -15.04
CA ASN A 30 8.50 -3.23 -16.17
C ASN A 30 7.17 -2.49 -15.91
N GLU A 31 6.85 -2.21 -14.65
CA GLU A 31 5.65 -1.46 -14.27
C GLU A 31 5.73 -0.01 -14.76
N HIS A 32 4.59 0.61 -15.06
CA HIS A 32 4.59 2.01 -15.46
C HIS A 32 4.77 2.91 -14.23
N TRP A 33 5.62 3.95 -14.34
CA TRP A 33 5.95 4.84 -13.21
C TRP A 33 4.70 5.40 -12.52
N THR A 34 3.69 5.83 -13.29
CA THR A 34 2.46 6.40 -12.73
C THR A 34 1.63 5.36 -11.97
N THR A 35 1.72 4.08 -12.35
CA THR A 35 1.06 2.98 -11.62
C THR A 35 1.82 2.63 -10.35
N LEU A 36 3.15 2.51 -10.43
CA LEU A 36 3.98 2.25 -9.24
C LEU A 36 3.80 3.36 -8.19
N LEU A 37 3.83 4.62 -8.63
CA LEU A 37 3.59 5.76 -7.75
C LEU A 37 2.19 5.74 -7.14
N ARG A 38 1.15 5.42 -7.93
CA ARG A 38 -0.23 5.28 -7.42
C ARG A 38 -0.32 4.23 -6.31
N THR A 39 0.42 3.13 -6.42
CA THR A 39 0.50 2.10 -5.37
C THR A 39 1.15 2.65 -4.10
N VAL A 40 2.31 3.31 -4.22
CA VAL A 40 3.01 3.91 -3.07
C VAL A 40 2.15 5.00 -2.40
N THR A 41 1.59 5.92 -3.18
CA THR A 41 0.70 6.99 -2.66
C THR A 41 -0.54 6.42 -1.99
N SER A 42 -1.09 5.34 -2.53
CA SER A 42 -2.22 4.64 -1.91
C SER A 42 -1.88 4.08 -0.54
N VAL A 43 -0.72 3.44 -0.40
CA VAL A 43 -0.25 2.89 0.88
C VAL A 43 -0.10 4.03 1.89
N VAL A 44 0.60 5.10 1.53
CA VAL A 44 0.83 6.25 2.41
C VAL A 44 -0.49 6.95 2.78
N GLY A 45 -1.42 7.09 1.83
CA GLY A 45 -2.67 7.82 2.04
C GLY A 45 -3.77 7.03 2.74
N ARG A 46 -3.68 5.70 2.82
CA ARG A 46 -4.74 4.84 3.37
C ARG A 46 -4.32 4.04 4.60
N SER A 47 -3.04 4.10 4.98
CA SER A 47 -2.51 3.40 6.15
C SER A 47 -2.12 4.42 7.25
N PRO A 48 -2.38 4.12 8.54
CA PRO A 48 -1.88 4.94 9.63
C PRO A 48 -0.34 5.02 9.60
N PRO A 49 0.27 6.23 9.56
CA PRO A 49 1.72 6.40 9.39
C PRO A 49 2.56 5.70 10.47
N GLU A 50 2.05 5.62 11.70
CA GLU A 50 2.70 4.98 12.83
C GLU A 50 2.88 3.47 12.68
N LEU A 51 2.12 2.83 11.79
CA LEU A 51 2.20 1.40 11.49
C LEU A 51 3.16 1.09 10.34
N ILE A 52 3.59 2.10 9.58
CA ILE A 52 4.50 1.90 8.45
C ILE A 52 5.93 2.04 8.95
N GLN A 53 6.71 0.96 8.87
CA GLN A 53 8.15 1.01 9.15
C GLN A 53 8.91 1.57 7.94
N GLU A 54 8.65 1.00 6.76
CA GLU A 54 9.34 1.32 5.51
C GLU A 54 8.55 0.76 4.31
N ILE A 55 8.83 1.29 3.12
CA ILE A 55 8.35 0.76 1.84
C ILE A 55 9.58 0.41 1.00
N ILE A 56 9.72 -0.87 0.66
CA ILE A 56 10.85 -1.42 -0.08
C ILE A 56 10.37 -1.73 -1.50
N LEU A 57 10.86 -0.99 -2.48
CA LEU A 57 10.62 -1.25 -3.89
C LEU A 57 11.70 -2.22 -4.40
N VAL A 58 11.29 -3.39 -4.89
CA VAL A 58 12.20 -4.42 -5.39
C VAL A 58 12.07 -4.49 -6.90
N ASP A 59 13.11 -4.07 -7.62
CA ASP A 59 13.18 -4.22 -9.08
C ASP A 59 13.53 -5.66 -9.44
N ASP A 60 12.56 -6.39 -10.01
CA ASP A 60 12.75 -7.75 -10.49
C ASP A 60 13.27 -7.74 -11.93
N TYR A 61 14.43 -7.11 -12.13
CA TYR A 61 15.14 -7.02 -13.41
C TYR A 61 14.34 -6.35 -14.54
N SER A 62 13.78 -5.17 -14.28
CA SER A 62 13.13 -4.36 -15.31
C SER A 62 14.11 -3.99 -16.44
N THR A 63 13.57 -3.91 -17.66
CA THR A 63 14.32 -3.51 -18.86
C THR A 63 14.09 -2.06 -19.24
N LYS A 64 13.00 -1.45 -18.75
CA LYS A 64 12.71 -0.01 -18.91
C LYS A 64 13.76 0.83 -18.15
N GLY A 65 14.61 1.55 -18.87
CA GLY A 65 15.66 2.41 -18.30
C GLY A 65 17.09 1.92 -18.50
N ARG A 66 17.29 0.79 -19.21
CA ARG A 66 18.57 0.47 -19.88
C ARG A 66 18.62 1.06 -21.28
#